data_AF-S0JQN1-F1
#
_entry.id   AF-S0JQN1-F1
#
_cell.length_a   1.000
_cell.length_b   1.000
_cell.length_c   1.000
_cell.angle_alpha   90.00
_cell.angle_beta   90.00
_cell.angle_gamma   90.00
#
_symmetry.space_group_name_H-M   'P 1'
#
loop_
_entity.id
_entity.type
_entity.pdbx_description
1 polymer ?
#
loop_
_entity_poly.entity_id
_entity_poly.type
_entity_poly.pdbx_seq_one_letter_code
_entity_poly.pdbx_strand_id
1 'polypeptide(L)'
;GYYDHFNGARYLTVYDKNGKWIGYINATATKLSSNGGGGKYHAYNKYVTIQSGNYDIWQNFDWQKRSHSSKYQRKTVLARGYYDHFNGARYLSLYENNGHWIGYINETGTSLVKGAGAYLGINRSNILNELNNNSGMYLNTPFRGSLAIPASVMSPIGNPNQYGPGFNCTGFIATALRNSGANINKVANATNGIGGVANAYNWRDALTANTDYYTFYSINALLKSGKAKKGDLIYFEADFTKPNYDCHIGFFWGNTPNQNRFWHSTLAAGGNKITHIFSGTPFSKILLIPMD
;
A
#
# COMPACT_ATOMS: atom_id res chain seq x y z
N GLY A 1 -37.66 3.09 -21.89
CA GLY A 1 -38.76 3.91 -22.45
C GLY A 1 -39.44 4.70 -21.34
N TYR A 2 -40.41 5.55 -21.67
CA TYR A 2 -41.20 6.29 -20.68
C TYR A 2 -42.68 6.36 -21.07
N TYR A 3 -43.53 6.68 -20.09
CA TYR A 3 -44.95 6.95 -20.23
C TYR A 3 -45.28 8.27 -19.55
N ASP A 4 -46.00 9.15 -20.25
CA ASP A 4 -46.54 10.39 -19.69
C ASP A 4 -47.95 10.12 -19.16
N HIS A 5 -48.12 10.25 -17.85
CA HIS A 5 -49.37 9.91 -17.18
C HIS A 5 -50.29 11.13 -17.08
N PHE A 6 -51.60 10.90 -17.01
CA PHE A 6 -52.62 11.98 -16.99
C PHE A 6 -52.46 12.96 -15.82
N ASN A 7 -51.79 12.54 -14.75
CA ASN A 7 -51.46 13.38 -13.59
C ASN A 7 -50.29 14.35 -13.83
N GLY A 8 -49.76 14.41 -15.06
CA GLY A 8 -48.63 15.26 -15.44
C GLY A 8 -47.25 14.70 -15.07
N ALA A 9 -47.17 13.52 -14.42
CA ALA A 9 -45.90 12.89 -14.09
C ALA A 9 -45.42 11.96 -15.22
N ARG A 10 -44.10 11.93 -15.44
CA ARG A 10 -43.44 10.97 -16.32
C ARG A 10 -42.97 9.76 -15.54
N TYR A 11 -43.30 8.57 -16.03
CA TYR A 11 -42.86 7.30 -15.45
C TYR A 11 -41.92 6.58 -16.42
N LEU A 12 -40.81 6.04 -15.91
CA LEU A 12 -39.88 5.20 -16.66
C LEU A 12 -40.34 3.74 -16.54
N THR A 13 -40.31 3.00 -17.64
CA THR A 13 -40.46 1.54 -17.60
C THR A 13 -39.11 0.91 -17.23
N VAL A 14 -39.11 0.05 -16.22
CA VAL A 14 -37.91 -0.52 -15.62
C VAL A 14 -37.81 -2.00 -15.95
N TYR A 15 -36.61 -2.42 -16.36
CA TYR A 15 -36.27 -3.81 -16.66
C TYR A 15 -35.02 -4.20 -15.90
N ASP A 16 -34.90 -5.48 -15.54
CA ASP A 16 -33.65 -6.03 -15.01
C ASP A 16 -32.62 -6.25 -16.14
N LYS A 17 -31.41 -6.69 -15.75
CA LYS A 17 -30.32 -6.98 -16.70
C LYS A 17 -30.60 -8.10 -17.69
N ASN A 18 -31.60 -8.94 -17.43
CA ASN A 18 -32.04 -10.04 -18.30
C ASN A 18 -33.22 -9.62 -19.20
N GLY A 19 -33.62 -8.35 -19.16
CA GLY A 19 -34.78 -7.85 -19.91
C GLY A 19 -36.13 -8.20 -19.28
N LYS A 20 -36.16 -8.71 -18.04
CA LYS A 20 -37.42 -8.95 -17.32
C LYS A 20 -38.00 -7.61 -16.89
N TRP A 21 -39.26 -7.38 -17.23
CA TRP A 21 -39.99 -6.20 -16.78
C TRP A 21 -40.20 -6.23 -15.26
N ILE A 22 -39.89 -5.12 -14.60
CA ILE A 22 -40.02 -4.96 -13.14
C ILE A 22 -41.26 -4.12 -12.81
N GLY A 23 -41.47 -3.01 -13.53
CA GLY A 23 -42.51 -2.06 -13.19
C GLY A 23 -42.28 -0.67 -13.77
N TYR A 24 -43.01 0.29 -13.23
CA TYR A 24 -42.84 1.71 -13.51
C TYR A 24 -42.27 2.44 -12.29
N ILE A 25 -41.44 3.45 -12.52
CA ILE A 25 -40.93 4.36 -11.49
C ILE A 25 -41.09 5.81 -11.94
N ASN A 26 -41.45 6.71 -11.02
CA ASN A 26 -41.51 8.14 -11.34
C ASN A 26 -40.11 8.64 -11.75
N ALA A 27 -40.00 9.30 -12.90
CA ALA A 27 -38.73 9.76 -13.43
C ALA A 27 -37.99 10.69 -12.47
N THR A 28 -38.70 11.51 -11.69
CA THR A 28 -38.09 12.43 -10.71
C THR A 28 -37.46 11.72 -9.52
N ALA A 29 -37.85 10.47 -9.25
CA ALA A 29 -37.24 9.62 -8.24
C ALA A 29 -35.98 8.90 -8.73
N THR A 30 -35.55 9.16 -9.98
CA THR A 30 -34.41 8.48 -10.61
C THR A 30 -33.32 9.45 -11.04
N LYS A 31 -32.10 8.93 -11.15
CA LYS A 31 -30.99 9.61 -11.81
C LYS A 31 -30.45 8.69 -12.90
N LEU A 32 -30.70 9.05 -14.16
CA LEU A 32 -30.20 8.27 -15.30
C LEU A 32 -28.67 8.37 -15.37
N SER A 33 -28.00 7.23 -15.57
CA SER A 33 -26.57 7.20 -15.86
C SER A 33 -26.35 7.64 -17.31
N SER A 34 -25.41 8.55 -17.52
CA SER A 34 -24.95 8.98 -18.84
C SER A 34 -23.85 8.09 -19.43
N ASN A 35 -23.42 7.04 -18.72
CA ASN A 35 -22.17 6.32 -18.99
C ASN A 35 -22.42 4.90 -19.49
N GLY A 36 -23.21 4.69 -20.55
CA GLY A 36 -23.29 3.40 -21.26
C GLY A 36 -23.69 2.16 -20.43
N GLY A 37 -24.29 2.35 -19.24
CA GLY A 37 -24.61 1.26 -18.30
C GLY A 37 -23.64 1.12 -17.11
N GLY A 38 -22.55 1.90 -17.05
CA GLY A 38 -21.56 1.89 -15.97
C GLY A 38 -22.06 2.39 -14.61
N GLY A 39 -23.29 2.89 -14.52
CA GLY A 39 -23.83 3.35 -13.24
C GLY A 39 -23.12 4.61 -12.73
N LYS A 40 -22.93 4.70 -11.41
CA LYS A 40 -22.32 5.85 -10.73
C LYS A 40 -20.85 5.56 -10.43
N TYR A 41 -20.02 6.61 -10.47
CA TYR A 41 -18.63 6.52 -10.00
C TYR A 41 -18.57 6.37 -8.47
N HIS A 42 -17.75 5.43 -8.01
CA HIS A 42 -17.38 5.24 -6.62
C HIS A 42 -15.88 5.44 -6.44
N ALA A 43 -15.47 6.33 -5.54
CA ALA A 43 -14.06 6.48 -5.19
C ALA A 43 -13.53 5.21 -4.52
N TYR A 44 -12.33 4.78 -4.90
CA TYR A 44 -11.71 3.54 -4.42
C TYR A 44 -10.27 3.77 -3.93
N ASN A 45 -9.44 4.40 -4.75
CA ASN A 45 -8.05 4.79 -4.45
C ASN A 45 -7.22 3.64 -3.85
N LYS A 46 -7.25 2.49 -4.50
CA LYS A 46 -6.50 1.29 -4.11
C LYS A 46 -5.54 0.88 -5.20
N TYR A 47 -4.36 0.40 -4.83
CA TYR A 47 -3.49 -0.25 -5.79
C TYR A 47 -3.97 -1.67 -6.07
N VAL A 48 -3.95 -2.05 -7.34
CA VAL A 48 -4.30 -3.40 -7.79
C VAL A 48 -3.23 -3.93 -8.74
N THR A 49 -2.96 -5.22 -8.67
CA THR A 49 -2.12 -5.92 -9.63
C THR A 49 -3.00 -6.56 -10.70
N ILE A 50 -2.71 -6.31 -11.97
CA ILE A 50 -3.41 -6.97 -13.08
C ILE A 50 -2.85 -8.39 -13.19
N GLN A 51 -3.59 -9.38 -12.70
CA GLN A 51 -3.11 -10.76 -12.61
C GLN A 51 -3.25 -11.50 -13.95
N SER A 52 -4.39 -11.31 -14.60
CA SER A 52 -4.75 -12.02 -15.81
C SER A 52 -4.44 -11.20 -17.06
N GLY A 53 -3.80 -11.83 -18.03
CA GLY A 53 -3.59 -11.28 -19.37
C GLY A 53 -4.79 -11.42 -20.31
N ASN A 54 -5.96 -11.87 -19.82
CA ASN A 54 -7.10 -12.28 -20.66
C ASN A 54 -8.30 -11.31 -20.61
N TYR A 55 -8.07 -10.04 -20.27
CA TYR A 55 -9.13 -9.05 -20.14
C TYR A 55 -8.93 -7.91 -21.13
N ASP A 56 -10.01 -7.53 -21.81
CA ASP A 56 -10.07 -6.26 -22.51
C ASP A 56 -10.05 -5.10 -21.50
N ILE A 57 -9.38 -4.03 -21.91
CA ILE A 57 -9.39 -2.75 -21.19
C ILE A 57 -10.20 -1.77 -22.05
N TRP A 58 -11.27 -1.24 -21.47
CA TRP A 58 -12.27 -0.45 -22.17
C TRP A 58 -12.02 1.06 -22.03
N GLN A 59 -12.33 1.80 -23.09
CA GLN A 59 -12.34 3.27 -23.15
C GLN A 59 -13.62 3.85 -22.53
N ASN A 60 -14.72 3.13 -22.63
CA ASN A 60 -16.04 3.52 -22.15
C ASN A 60 -16.87 2.26 -21.91
N PHE A 61 -18.09 2.44 -21.41
CA PHE A 61 -19.02 1.34 -21.16
C PHE A 61 -19.89 0.98 -22.38
N ASP A 62 -19.64 1.62 -23.52
CA ASP A 62 -20.17 1.19 -24.83
C ASP A 62 -19.24 0.15 -25.50
N TRP A 63 -18.36 -0.47 -24.71
CA TRP A 63 -17.42 -1.52 -25.12
C TRP A 63 -16.45 -1.10 -26.21
N GLN A 64 -16.11 0.19 -26.30
CA GLN A 64 -14.99 0.62 -27.13
C GLN A 64 -13.68 0.15 -26.49
N LYS A 65 -12.98 -0.76 -27.16
CA LYS A 65 -11.70 -1.29 -26.68
C LYS A 65 -10.61 -0.22 -26.73
N ARG A 66 -9.87 -0.06 -25.62
CA ARG A 66 -8.72 0.84 -25.49
C ARG A 66 -7.40 0.09 -25.52
N SER A 67 -7.33 -1.04 -24.82
CA SER A 67 -6.11 -1.85 -24.69
C SER A 67 -6.45 -3.29 -24.28
N HIS A 68 -5.43 -4.06 -23.89
CA HIS A 68 -5.58 -5.42 -23.39
C HIS A 68 -4.70 -5.63 -22.17
N SER A 69 -5.18 -6.41 -21.20
CA SER A 69 -4.54 -6.58 -19.90
C SER A 69 -3.17 -7.28 -19.98
N SER A 70 -2.90 -8.07 -21.02
CA SER A 70 -1.59 -8.69 -21.26
C SER A 70 -0.43 -7.70 -21.31
N LYS A 71 -0.64 -6.46 -21.78
CA LYS A 71 0.38 -5.39 -21.79
C LYS A 71 0.77 -4.89 -20.38
N TYR A 72 -0.08 -5.16 -19.40
CA TYR A 72 0.07 -4.72 -18.02
C TYR A 72 0.08 -5.89 -17.05
N GLN A 73 0.25 -7.12 -17.54
CA GLN A 73 0.22 -8.30 -16.70
C GLN A 73 1.31 -8.21 -15.63
N ARG A 74 0.92 -8.52 -14.38
CA ARG A 74 1.74 -8.39 -13.15
C ARG A 74 2.19 -6.96 -12.83
N LYS A 75 1.71 -5.93 -13.54
CA LYS A 75 1.92 -4.54 -13.13
C LYS A 75 0.94 -4.16 -12.03
N THR A 76 1.45 -3.45 -11.04
CA THR A 76 0.65 -2.80 -10.00
C THR A 76 0.32 -1.37 -10.44
N VAL A 77 -0.96 -1.04 -10.42
CA VAL A 77 -1.53 0.23 -10.92
C VAL A 77 -2.55 0.77 -9.93
N LEU A 78 -2.87 2.05 -10.02
CA LEU A 78 -3.84 2.69 -9.13
C LEU A 78 -5.26 2.56 -9.71
N ALA A 79 -6.14 1.87 -8.98
CA ALA A 79 -7.59 1.92 -9.21
C ALA A 79 -8.18 3.12 -8.44
N ARG A 80 -8.37 4.26 -9.12
CA ARG A 80 -8.90 5.47 -8.48
C ARG A 80 -10.36 5.31 -8.07
N GLY A 81 -11.13 4.58 -8.84
CA GLY A 81 -12.53 4.31 -8.55
C GLY A 81 -13.06 3.12 -9.32
N TYR A 82 -14.32 2.81 -9.08
CA TYR A 82 -15.02 1.72 -9.75
C TYR A 82 -16.44 2.12 -10.15
N TYR A 83 -17.00 1.28 -11.01
CA TYR A 83 -18.33 1.40 -11.59
C TYR A 83 -19.02 0.03 -11.48
N ASP A 84 -20.16 -0.03 -10.80
CA ASP A 84 -21.02 -1.21 -10.79
C ASP A 84 -21.92 -1.17 -12.04
N HIS A 85 -21.53 -1.94 -13.05
CA HIS A 85 -22.14 -1.89 -14.36
C HIS A 85 -23.46 -2.69 -14.40
N PHE A 86 -24.40 -2.27 -15.24
CA PHE A 86 -25.72 -2.90 -15.38
C PHE A 86 -25.68 -4.40 -15.73
N ASN A 87 -24.61 -4.85 -16.39
CA ASN A 87 -24.35 -6.27 -16.67
C ASN A 87 -24.08 -7.12 -15.40
N GLY A 88 -23.93 -6.48 -14.24
CA GLY A 88 -23.67 -7.12 -12.94
C GLY A 88 -22.19 -7.26 -12.59
N ALA A 89 -21.27 -6.81 -13.45
CA ALA A 89 -19.84 -6.79 -13.16
C ALA A 89 -19.37 -5.43 -12.65
N ARG A 90 -18.31 -5.43 -11.84
CA ARG A 90 -17.62 -4.22 -11.40
C ARG A 90 -16.42 -3.93 -12.30
N TYR A 91 -16.29 -2.68 -12.72
CA TYR A 91 -15.16 -2.22 -13.53
C TYR A 91 -14.33 -1.18 -12.78
N LEU A 92 -13.03 -1.41 -12.67
CA LEU A 92 -12.07 -0.49 -12.06
C LEU A 92 -11.54 0.51 -13.09
N SER A 93 -11.43 1.78 -12.71
CA SER A 93 -10.75 2.82 -13.49
C SER A 93 -9.27 2.88 -13.12
N LEU A 94 -8.42 2.36 -14.01
CA LEU A 94 -7.01 2.15 -13.73
C LEU A 94 -6.11 3.29 -14.24
N TYR A 95 -5.07 3.58 -13.47
CA TYR A 95 -4.07 4.61 -13.77
C TYR A 95 -2.66 4.09 -13.49
N GLU A 96 -1.71 4.43 -14.34
CA GLU A 96 -0.29 4.25 -14.05
C GLU A 96 0.18 5.23 -12.96
N ASN A 97 1.36 4.97 -12.39
CA ASN A 97 1.94 5.80 -11.33
C ASN A 97 2.21 7.25 -11.76
N ASN A 98 2.44 7.49 -13.06
CA ASN A 98 2.60 8.83 -13.64
C ASN A 98 1.25 9.57 -13.83
N GLY A 99 0.12 8.95 -13.41
CA GLY A 99 -1.22 9.51 -13.57
C GLY A 99 -1.86 9.28 -14.93
N HIS A 100 -1.19 8.57 -15.86
CA HIS A 100 -1.76 8.21 -17.15
C HIS A 100 -2.93 7.24 -16.96
N TRP A 101 -4.08 7.55 -17.57
CA TRP A 101 -5.26 6.70 -17.48
C TRP A 101 -5.18 5.52 -18.45
N ILE A 102 -5.24 4.31 -17.89
CA ILE A 102 -5.11 3.06 -18.63
C ILE A 102 -6.43 2.68 -19.29
N GLY A 103 -7.54 2.79 -18.56
CA GLY A 103 -8.88 2.38 -19.01
C GLY A 103 -9.68 1.69 -17.91
N TYR A 104 -10.81 1.10 -18.29
CA TYR A 104 -11.66 0.30 -17.41
C TYR A 104 -11.38 -1.19 -17.59
N ILE A 105 -11.16 -1.92 -16.49
CA ILE A 105 -11.02 -3.38 -16.51
C ILE A 105 -12.04 -4.01 -15.57
N ASN A 106 -12.50 -5.22 -15.85
CA ASN A 106 -13.28 -5.99 -14.88
C ASN A 106 -12.43 -6.27 -13.62
N GLU A 107 -12.98 -5.99 -12.44
CA GLU A 107 -12.28 -6.14 -11.16
C GLU A 107 -11.72 -7.56 -10.96
N THR A 108 -12.40 -8.60 -11.48
CA THR A 108 -11.95 -10.00 -11.39
C THR A 108 -10.67 -10.28 -12.17
N GLY A 109 -10.27 -9.39 -13.08
CA GLY A 109 -8.96 -9.44 -13.76
C GLY A 109 -7.81 -8.90 -12.92
N THR A 110 -8.11 -8.39 -11.73
CA THR A 110 -7.15 -7.74 -10.84
C THR A 110 -7.16 -8.39 -9.46
N SER A 111 -6.10 -8.16 -8.70
CA SER A 111 -6.07 -8.42 -7.26
C SER A 111 -5.73 -7.15 -6.52
N LEU A 112 -6.46 -6.88 -5.45
CA LEU A 112 -6.09 -5.84 -4.50
C LEU A 112 -4.66 -6.08 -3.99
N VAL A 113 -3.83 -5.05 -4.07
CA VAL A 113 -2.51 -5.10 -3.45
C VAL A 113 -2.70 -4.94 -1.94
N LYS A 114 -2.13 -5.87 -1.18
CA LYS A 114 -2.30 -5.94 0.28
C LYS A 114 -1.23 -5.10 0.99
N GLY A 115 -1.46 -4.71 2.25
CA GLY A 115 -0.42 -4.11 3.07
C GLY A 115 0.73 -5.07 3.38
N ALA A 116 1.83 -4.51 3.91
CA ALA A 116 3.04 -5.23 4.27
C ALA A 116 2.78 -6.39 5.25
N GLY A 117 1.85 -6.22 6.20
CA GLY A 117 1.49 -7.30 7.11
C GLY A 117 0.97 -8.51 6.37
N ALA A 118 -0.05 -8.32 5.54
CA ALA A 118 -0.65 -9.40 4.77
C ALA A 118 0.31 -10.04 3.75
N TYR A 119 1.20 -9.25 3.14
CA TYR A 119 2.28 -9.80 2.32
C TYR A 119 3.19 -10.71 3.15
N LEU A 120 3.58 -10.30 4.36
CA LEU A 120 4.43 -11.06 5.26
C LEU A 120 3.68 -12.17 6.04
N GLY A 121 2.36 -12.28 5.90
CA GLY A 121 1.54 -13.30 6.55
C GLY A 121 1.12 -12.97 8.00
N ILE A 122 1.09 -11.69 8.37
CA ILE A 122 0.63 -11.21 9.69
C ILE A 122 -0.42 -10.10 9.55
N ASN A 123 -1.09 -9.76 10.66
CA ASN A 123 -1.91 -8.56 10.76
C ASN A 123 -1.15 -7.45 11.49
N ARG A 124 -1.63 -6.20 11.36
CA ARG A 124 -1.09 -5.06 12.12
C ARG A 124 -1.07 -5.32 13.63
N SER A 125 -2.08 -6.01 14.17
CA SER A 125 -2.15 -6.33 15.60
C SER A 125 -0.97 -7.18 16.07
N ASN A 126 -0.42 -8.06 15.22
CA ASN A 126 0.76 -8.86 15.57
C ASN A 126 1.96 -7.95 15.90
N ILE A 127 2.29 -7.01 15.02
CA ILE A 127 3.44 -6.11 15.24
C ILE A 127 3.19 -5.12 16.38
N LEU A 128 1.94 -4.66 16.56
CA LEU A 128 1.59 -3.78 17.68
C LEU A 128 1.70 -4.52 19.02
N ASN A 129 1.22 -5.76 19.10
CA ASN A 129 1.31 -6.56 20.32
C ASN A 129 2.78 -6.85 20.65
N GLU A 130 3.59 -7.25 19.66
CA GLU A 130 5.02 -7.50 19.85
C GLU A 130 5.74 -6.26 20.40
N LEU A 131 5.61 -5.12 19.72
CA LEU A 131 6.34 -3.91 20.10
C LEU A 131 5.82 -3.25 21.39
N ASN A 132 4.52 -3.34 21.69
CA ASN A 132 3.99 -2.81 22.95
C ASN A 132 4.39 -3.69 24.15
N ASN A 133 4.23 -5.01 24.03
CA ASN A 133 4.47 -5.93 25.15
C ASN A 133 5.96 -6.14 25.43
N ASN A 134 6.79 -6.06 24.39
CA ASN A 134 8.23 -6.34 24.47
C ASN A 134 9.10 -5.11 24.26
N SER A 135 8.57 -3.89 24.46
CA SER A 135 9.29 -2.64 24.18
C SER A 135 10.68 -2.55 24.83
N GLY A 136 10.81 -3.02 26.06
CA GLY A 136 12.08 -3.08 26.80
C GLY A 136 13.13 -4.00 26.17
N MET A 137 12.73 -4.96 25.33
CA MET A 137 13.67 -5.82 24.58
C MET A 137 14.37 -5.07 23.45
N TYR A 138 13.75 -4.01 22.92
CA TYR A 138 14.22 -3.31 21.72
C TYR A 138 14.83 -1.96 22.04
N LEU A 139 14.16 -1.15 22.88
CA LEU A 139 14.59 0.20 23.20
C LEU A 139 15.99 0.22 23.78
N ASN A 140 16.78 1.19 23.34
CA ASN A 140 18.18 1.39 23.75
C ASN A 140 19.16 0.33 23.24
N THR A 141 18.74 -0.59 22.37
CA THR A 141 19.70 -1.46 21.67
C THR A 141 20.70 -0.59 20.88
N PRO A 142 22.01 -0.75 21.07
CA PRO A 142 23.02 0.07 20.41
C PRO A 142 22.94 -0.01 18.88
N PHE A 143 23.30 1.08 18.19
CA PHE A 143 23.39 1.05 16.74
C PHE A 143 24.63 0.27 16.28
N ARG A 144 24.47 -0.56 15.24
CA ARG A 144 25.58 -1.21 14.51
C ARG A 144 25.30 -1.17 13.02
N GLY A 145 26.23 -0.64 12.22
CA GLY A 145 25.99 -0.38 10.79
C GLY A 145 26.49 -1.46 9.82
N SER A 146 27.32 -2.42 10.26
CA SER A 146 27.97 -3.37 9.34
C SER A 146 27.03 -4.47 8.87
N LEU A 147 26.84 -4.58 7.55
CA LEU A 147 26.07 -5.66 6.91
C LEU A 147 26.91 -6.92 6.63
N ALA A 148 28.20 -6.93 6.98
CA ALA A 148 29.09 -8.07 6.73
C ALA A 148 28.57 -9.36 7.40
N ILE A 149 27.96 -9.24 8.57
CA ILE A 149 27.32 -10.35 9.30
C ILE A 149 25.91 -9.90 9.69
N PRO A 150 24.86 -10.17 8.88
CA PRO A 150 23.50 -9.69 9.13
C PRO A 150 22.95 -10.02 10.53
N ALA A 151 23.30 -11.20 11.07
CA ALA A 151 22.91 -11.58 12.42
C ALA A 151 23.43 -10.62 13.50
N SER A 152 24.60 -9.99 13.31
CA SER A 152 25.20 -9.07 14.28
C SER A 152 24.45 -7.75 14.45
N VAL A 153 23.58 -7.41 13.49
CA VAL A 153 22.73 -6.21 13.47
C VAL A 153 21.25 -6.54 13.66
N MET A 154 20.93 -7.78 14.05
CA MET A 154 19.57 -8.27 14.30
C MET A 154 19.44 -8.81 15.74
N SER A 155 20.07 -8.12 16.69
CA SER A 155 20.33 -8.62 18.04
C SER A 155 19.74 -7.67 19.10
N PRO A 156 18.52 -7.90 19.62
CA PRO A 156 17.89 -7.03 20.60
C PRO A 156 18.65 -7.03 21.94
N ILE A 157 18.63 -5.91 22.67
CA ILE A 157 19.27 -5.82 23.99
C ILE A 157 18.67 -6.75 25.05
N GLY A 158 17.36 -7.02 24.96
CA GLY A 158 16.70 -7.94 25.89
C GLY A 158 16.99 -9.42 25.63
N ASN A 159 17.54 -9.78 24.46
CA ASN A 159 17.93 -11.15 24.13
C ASN A 159 19.01 -11.15 23.04
N PRO A 160 20.25 -10.75 23.38
CA PRO A 160 21.32 -10.64 22.40
C PRO A 160 21.76 -12.02 21.92
N ASN A 161 22.09 -12.12 20.63
CA ASN A 161 22.76 -13.30 20.09
C ASN A 161 24.27 -13.26 20.40
N GLN A 162 25.03 -14.24 19.86
CA GLN A 162 26.47 -14.40 20.10
C GLN A 162 27.34 -13.17 19.76
N TYR A 163 26.82 -12.23 18.97
CA TYR A 163 27.52 -11.00 18.62
C TYR A 163 27.26 -9.85 19.62
N GLY A 164 26.46 -10.07 20.66
CA GLY A 164 26.01 -9.03 21.59
C GLY A 164 24.91 -8.14 21.00
N PRO A 165 24.40 -7.15 21.77
CA PRO A 165 23.26 -6.34 21.35
C PRO A 165 23.63 -5.34 20.26
N GLY A 166 22.79 -5.25 19.23
CA GLY A 166 23.03 -4.38 18.09
C GLY A 166 21.91 -4.40 17.05
N PHE A 167 21.52 -3.20 16.61
CA PHE A 167 20.60 -2.99 15.49
C PHE A 167 21.14 -1.96 14.50
N ASN A 168 21.11 -2.26 13.20
CA ASN A 168 20.92 -1.20 12.19
C ASN A 168 19.41 -0.89 12.05
N CYS A 169 19.05 0.03 11.16
CA CYS A 169 17.66 0.43 10.94
C CYS A 169 16.76 -0.77 10.59
N THR A 170 17.17 -1.56 9.61
CA THR A 170 16.38 -2.69 9.09
C THR A 170 16.45 -3.93 9.98
N GLY A 171 17.56 -4.16 10.66
CA GLY A 171 17.72 -5.30 11.55
C GLY A 171 16.75 -5.21 12.72
N PHE A 172 16.45 -3.99 13.20
CA PHE A 172 15.32 -3.76 14.10
C PHE A 172 13.98 -4.17 13.45
N ILE A 173 13.67 -3.68 12.25
CA ILE A 173 12.43 -4.00 11.52
C ILE A 173 12.27 -5.51 11.33
N ALA A 174 13.31 -6.17 10.82
CA ALA A 174 13.34 -7.59 10.52
C ALA A 174 13.20 -8.44 11.79
N THR A 175 13.89 -8.08 12.88
CA THR A 175 13.74 -8.77 14.16
C THR A 175 12.34 -8.59 14.74
N ALA A 176 11.80 -7.36 14.80
CA ALA A 176 10.47 -7.11 15.34
C ALA A 176 9.37 -7.82 14.53
N LEU A 177 9.43 -7.75 13.19
CA LEU A 177 8.47 -8.44 12.34
C LEU A 177 8.58 -9.96 12.47
N ARG A 178 9.79 -10.53 12.45
CA ARG A 178 9.99 -11.97 12.67
C ARG A 178 9.42 -12.43 14.01
N ASN A 179 9.69 -11.68 15.08
CA ASN A 179 9.18 -12.01 16.42
C ASN A 179 7.66 -11.88 16.51
N SER A 180 7.05 -11.02 15.70
CA SER A 180 5.58 -10.95 15.56
C SER A 180 4.95 -12.09 14.72
N GLY A 181 5.75 -13.01 14.20
CA GLY A 181 5.31 -14.14 13.38
C GLY A 181 5.38 -13.91 11.86
N ALA A 182 5.98 -12.81 11.40
CA ALA A 182 6.10 -12.49 9.98
C ALA A 182 7.05 -13.46 9.25
N ASN A 183 6.65 -13.90 8.05
CA ASN A 183 7.53 -14.62 7.13
C ASN A 183 8.44 -13.64 6.38
N ILE A 184 9.52 -13.22 7.03
CA ILE A 184 10.49 -12.28 6.46
C ILE A 184 11.35 -12.88 5.32
N ASN A 185 11.32 -14.21 5.12
CA ASN A 185 12.00 -14.84 3.98
C ASN A 185 11.40 -14.40 2.65
N LYS A 186 10.15 -13.91 2.62
CA LYS A 186 9.57 -13.29 1.42
C LYS A 186 10.38 -12.09 0.93
N VAL A 187 10.97 -11.31 1.84
CA VAL A 187 11.87 -10.19 1.48
C VAL A 187 13.18 -10.72 0.91
N ALA A 188 13.79 -11.72 1.56
CA ALA A 188 15.02 -12.35 1.07
C ALA A 188 14.84 -13.00 -0.30
N ASN A 189 13.71 -13.65 -0.55
CA ASN A 189 13.43 -14.34 -1.82
C ASN A 189 13.06 -13.39 -2.96
N ALA A 190 12.64 -12.16 -2.65
CA ALA A 190 12.28 -11.16 -3.65
C ALA A 190 13.50 -10.44 -4.24
N THR A 191 14.68 -10.54 -3.61
CA THR A 191 15.86 -9.75 -3.98
C THR A 191 17.15 -10.53 -3.77
N ASN A 192 18.15 -10.35 -4.64
CA ASN A 192 19.50 -10.93 -4.45
C ASN A 192 20.48 -9.92 -3.84
N GLY A 193 19.98 -8.88 -3.14
CA GLY A 193 20.80 -7.80 -2.63
C GLY A 193 21.60 -8.18 -1.38
N ILE A 194 22.80 -7.60 -1.25
CA ILE A 194 23.72 -7.80 -0.13
C ILE A 194 23.00 -7.53 1.21
N GLY A 195 23.31 -8.30 2.25
CA GLY A 195 22.79 -8.09 3.60
C GLY A 195 21.40 -8.70 3.86
N GLY A 196 20.75 -9.28 2.84
CA GLY A 196 19.48 -10.01 2.99
C GLY A 196 18.40 -9.20 3.71
N VAL A 197 17.74 -9.80 4.70
CA VAL A 197 16.69 -9.13 5.50
C VAL A 197 17.21 -8.00 6.39
N ALA A 198 18.53 -7.81 6.55
CA ALA A 198 19.11 -6.71 7.32
C ALA A 198 19.41 -5.46 6.47
N ASN A 199 19.13 -5.48 5.16
CA ASN A 199 19.34 -4.34 4.26
C ASN A 199 18.01 -3.70 3.86
N ALA A 200 17.85 -2.39 4.09
CA ALA A 200 16.58 -1.71 3.87
C ALA A 200 16.20 -1.62 2.37
N TYR A 201 17.19 -1.63 1.47
CA TYR A 201 16.95 -1.66 0.03
C TYR A 201 16.19 -2.91 -0.41
N ASN A 202 16.51 -4.07 0.19
CA ASN A 202 15.80 -5.32 -0.09
C ASN A 202 14.33 -5.25 0.35
N TRP A 203 14.06 -4.59 1.49
CA TRP A 203 12.69 -4.33 1.95
C TRP A 203 11.95 -3.36 1.02
N ARG A 204 12.60 -2.27 0.60
CA ARG A 204 12.04 -1.34 -0.39
C ARG A 204 11.62 -2.08 -1.66
N ASP A 205 12.51 -2.89 -2.24
CA ASP A 205 12.24 -3.57 -3.52
C ASP A 205 11.16 -4.64 -3.37
N ALA A 206 11.23 -5.45 -2.31
CA ALA A 206 10.22 -6.48 -2.05
C ALA A 206 8.84 -5.87 -1.79
N LEU A 207 8.75 -4.84 -0.95
CA LEU A 207 7.47 -4.24 -0.57
C LEU A 207 6.88 -3.40 -1.70
N THR A 208 7.67 -2.57 -2.40
CA THR A 208 7.12 -1.76 -3.52
C THR A 208 6.66 -2.59 -4.71
N ALA A 209 7.20 -3.81 -4.88
CA ALA A 209 6.72 -4.75 -5.89
C ALA A 209 5.42 -5.48 -5.49
N ASN A 210 5.17 -5.67 -4.19
CA ASN A 210 4.14 -6.60 -3.70
C ASN A 210 3.10 -5.98 -2.76
N THR A 211 3.23 -4.71 -2.39
CA THR A 211 2.39 -4.05 -1.37
C THR A 211 1.94 -2.66 -1.81
N ASP A 212 0.85 -2.18 -1.21
CA ASP A 212 0.38 -0.80 -1.38
C ASP A 212 1.35 0.14 -0.65
N TYR A 213 1.61 1.32 -1.21
CA TYR A 213 2.43 2.34 -0.59
C TYR A 213 2.09 3.73 -1.12
N TYR A 214 2.38 4.73 -0.30
CA TYR A 214 2.27 6.14 -0.67
C TYR A 214 3.65 6.76 -0.77
N THR A 215 3.83 7.67 -1.72
CA THR A 215 5.07 8.45 -1.87
C THR A 215 4.86 9.89 -1.42
N PHE A 216 5.79 10.41 -0.64
CA PHE A 216 5.84 11.81 -0.21
C PHE A 216 7.25 12.38 -0.40
N TYR A 217 7.34 13.70 -0.53
CA TYR A 217 8.62 14.41 -0.70
C TYR A 217 9.00 15.25 0.52
N SER A 218 8.20 15.20 1.59
CA SER A 218 8.54 15.79 2.89
C SER A 218 7.77 15.10 4.02
N ILE A 219 8.32 15.15 5.23
CA ILE A 219 7.67 14.62 6.44
C ILE A 219 6.36 15.36 6.71
N ASN A 220 6.32 16.67 6.47
CA ASN A 220 5.10 17.49 6.61
C ASN A 220 3.99 17.02 5.66
N ALA A 221 4.31 16.70 4.40
CA ALA A 221 3.33 16.16 3.46
C ALA A 221 2.82 14.79 3.90
N LEU A 222 3.70 13.92 4.40
CA LEU A 222 3.31 12.62 4.96
C LEU A 222 2.32 12.80 6.13
N LEU A 223 2.65 13.63 7.11
CA LEU A 223 1.81 13.83 8.30
C LEU A 223 0.47 14.51 7.98
N LYS A 224 0.46 15.50 7.07
CA LYS A 224 -0.77 16.18 6.62
C LYS A 224 -1.68 15.29 5.77
N SER A 225 -1.15 14.21 5.19
CA SER A 225 -1.93 13.31 4.34
C SER A 225 -3.04 12.57 5.09
N GLY A 226 -2.93 12.42 6.41
CA GLY A 226 -3.87 11.65 7.22
C GLY A 226 -3.78 10.12 7.02
N LYS A 227 -2.77 9.63 6.28
CA LYS A 227 -2.71 8.22 5.84
C LYS A 227 -2.00 7.28 6.81
N ALA A 228 -1.02 7.77 7.58
CA ALA A 228 -0.18 6.93 8.43
C ALA A 228 -0.96 6.36 9.61
N LYS A 229 -0.74 5.09 9.92
CA LYS A 229 -1.27 4.39 11.09
C LYS A 229 -0.15 3.76 11.88
N LYS A 230 -0.29 3.72 13.21
CA LYS A 230 0.72 3.14 14.12
C LYS A 230 1.12 1.73 13.68
N GLY A 231 2.42 1.49 13.52
CA GLY A 231 2.99 0.24 13.02
C GLY A 231 3.23 0.20 11.51
N ASP A 232 2.84 1.21 10.74
CA ASP A 232 3.25 1.32 9.32
C ASP A 232 4.75 1.45 9.19
N LEU A 233 5.31 1.00 8.07
CA LEU A 233 6.71 1.25 7.76
C LEU A 233 6.85 2.61 7.08
N ILE A 234 7.82 3.40 7.52
CA ILE A 234 8.29 4.59 6.82
C ILE A 234 9.70 4.30 6.33
N TYR A 235 9.89 4.39 5.02
CA TYR A 235 11.18 4.23 4.35
C TYR A 235 11.60 5.56 3.72
N PHE A 236 12.85 5.95 3.93
CA PHE A 236 13.51 7.07 3.29
C PHE A 236 14.41 6.56 2.17
N GLU A 237 14.12 6.98 0.94
CA GLU A 237 15.00 6.73 -0.19
C GLU A 237 16.19 7.68 -0.10
N ALA A 238 17.40 7.13 -0.18
CA ALA A 238 18.61 7.91 -0.19
C ALA A 238 18.59 8.98 -1.31
N ASP A 239 19.16 10.15 -1.04
CA ASP A 239 19.50 11.10 -2.10
C ASP A 239 20.86 10.71 -2.70
N PHE A 240 20.83 9.93 -3.78
CA PHE A 240 22.02 9.43 -4.48
C PHE A 240 22.91 10.53 -5.07
N THR A 241 22.47 11.79 -5.08
CA THR A 241 23.28 12.93 -5.51
C THR A 241 24.24 13.44 -4.42
N LYS A 242 24.13 12.93 -3.18
CA LYS A 242 24.92 13.35 -2.03
C LYS A 242 25.98 12.31 -1.66
N PRO A 243 27.15 12.72 -1.14
CA PRO A 243 28.12 11.79 -0.61
C PRO A 243 27.56 11.05 0.61
N ASN A 244 28.01 9.81 0.83
CA ASN A 244 27.59 8.96 1.96
C ASN A 244 26.07 8.82 2.08
N TYR A 245 25.39 8.77 0.92
CA TYR A 245 23.96 8.54 0.88
C TYR A 245 23.64 7.19 1.53
N ASP A 246 22.57 7.16 2.32
CA ASP A 246 22.04 5.94 2.88
C ASP A 246 20.53 6.05 2.99
N CYS A 247 19.86 4.91 2.91
CA CYS A 247 18.44 4.80 3.14
C CYS A 247 18.16 4.63 4.63
N HIS A 248 16.91 4.86 5.03
CA HIS A 248 16.53 4.68 6.43
C HIS A 248 15.11 4.12 6.55
N ILE A 249 14.87 3.26 7.53
CA ILE A 249 13.57 2.63 7.76
C ILE A 249 13.21 2.58 9.24
N GLY A 250 11.92 2.67 9.55
CA GLY A 250 11.39 2.56 10.91
C GLY A 250 9.87 2.37 10.90
N PHE A 251 9.28 2.17 12.08
CA PHE A 251 7.83 2.14 12.25
C PHE A 251 7.30 3.55 12.54
N PHE A 252 6.25 3.97 11.83
CA PHE A 252 5.42 5.08 12.28
C PHE A 252 4.81 4.72 13.64
N TRP A 253 4.99 5.58 14.62
CA TRP A 253 4.61 5.30 16.01
C TRP A 253 3.63 6.31 16.61
N GLY A 254 3.02 7.15 15.76
CA GLY A 254 1.96 8.07 16.16
C GLY A 254 0.64 7.34 16.45
N ASN A 255 -0.06 7.74 17.51
CA ASN A 255 -1.41 7.26 17.81
C ASN A 255 -2.46 7.87 16.87
N THR A 256 -2.16 9.03 16.28
CA THR A 256 -2.93 9.67 15.21
C THR A 256 -2.03 9.88 13.99
N PRO A 257 -2.59 9.96 12.76
CA PRO A 257 -1.78 10.06 11.52
C PRO A 257 -0.86 11.27 11.43
N ASN A 258 -1.16 12.35 12.16
CA ASN A 258 -0.40 13.59 12.19
C ASN A 258 0.60 13.66 13.35
N GLN A 259 0.63 12.67 14.24
CA GLN A 259 1.55 12.68 15.37
C GLN A 259 2.94 12.25 14.91
N ASN A 260 3.89 13.19 14.97
CA ASN A 260 5.27 12.98 14.53
C ASN A 260 6.07 12.06 15.49
N ARG A 261 5.83 10.75 15.41
CA ARG A 261 6.56 9.74 16.19
C ARG A 261 7.06 8.60 15.31
N PHE A 262 8.28 8.17 15.56
CA PHE A 262 8.99 7.21 14.74
C PHE A 262 9.83 6.28 15.62
N TRP A 263 9.61 4.97 15.52
CA TRP A 263 10.43 3.98 16.19
C TRP A 263 11.42 3.40 15.19
N HIS A 264 12.70 3.66 15.41
CA HIS A 264 13.77 3.31 14.48
C HIS A 264 15.09 3.06 15.21
N SER A 265 16.07 2.49 14.50
CA SER A 265 17.46 2.40 14.97
C SER A 265 18.37 3.16 14.02
N THR A 266 19.12 4.12 14.53
CA THR A 266 20.15 4.84 13.76
C THR A 266 21.22 5.40 14.69
N LEU A 267 22.43 5.63 14.16
CA LEU A 267 23.52 6.25 14.89
C LEU A 267 23.11 7.63 15.42
N ALA A 268 22.45 8.45 14.59
CA ALA A 268 22.02 9.80 14.92
C ALA A 268 20.97 9.87 16.06
N ALA A 269 20.24 8.79 16.31
CA ALA A 269 19.30 8.68 17.43
C ALA A 269 19.96 8.13 18.70
N GLY A 270 21.23 7.70 18.63
CA GLY A 270 21.90 6.99 19.73
C GLY A 270 21.40 5.56 19.91
N GLY A 271 21.08 4.85 18.81
CA GLY A 271 20.59 3.47 18.83
C GLY A 271 19.10 3.35 18.50
N ASN A 272 18.47 2.30 19.02
CA ASN A 272 17.03 2.05 18.85
C ASN A 272 16.20 2.93 19.80
N LYS A 273 15.41 3.85 19.23
CA LYS A 273 14.66 4.87 19.99
C LYS A 273 13.31 5.17 19.33
N ILE A 274 12.42 5.77 20.13
CA ILE A 274 11.23 6.47 19.63
C ILE A 274 11.54 7.96 19.62
N THR A 275 11.53 8.57 18.44
CA THR A 275 11.89 9.97 18.20
C THR A 275 10.81 10.66 17.35
N HIS A 276 11.05 11.91 16.95
CA HIS A 276 10.35 12.48 15.80
C HIS A 276 10.82 11.80 14.51
N ILE A 277 10.03 11.82 13.45
CA ILE A 277 10.41 11.27 12.15
C ILE A 277 11.59 12.07 11.59
N PHE A 278 12.70 11.40 11.29
CA PHE A 278 13.84 11.97 10.56
C PHE A 278 14.66 10.87 9.86
N SER A 279 15.54 11.27 8.94
CA SER A 279 16.61 10.45 8.37
C SER A 279 17.96 11.04 8.75
N GLY A 280 18.94 10.21 9.11
CA GLY A 280 20.30 10.66 9.45
C GLY A 280 21.10 11.16 8.24
N THR A 281 20.61 10.88 7.03
CA THR A 281 21.17 11.24 5.74
C THR A 281 20.12 11.96 4.88
N PRO A 282 20.53 12.81 3.92
CA PRO A 282 19.62 13.38 2.94
C PRO A 282 18.82 12.32 2.18
N PHE A 283 17.54 12.60 1.92
CA PHE A 283 16.62 11.68 1.24
C PHE A 283 15.92 12.37 0.07
N SER A 284 15.61 11.59 -0.96
CA SER A 284 14.92 12.08 -2.18
C SER A 284 13.40 11.92 -2.12
N LYS A 285 12.91 10.89 -1.40
CA LYS A 285 11.48 10.63 -1.17
C LYS A 285 11.25 9.78 0.07
N ILE A 286 10.01 9.74 0.52
CA ILE A 286 9.52 8.93 1.63
C ILE A 286 8.46 7.98 1.10
N LEU A 287 8.58 6.70 1.42
CA LEU A 287 7.57 5.69 1.20
C LEU A 287 6.87 5.40 2.52
N LEU A 288 5.56 5.56 2.57
CA LEU A 288 4.71 5.06 3.65
C LEU A 288 4.11 3.74 3.17
N ILE A 289 4.43 2.65 3.86
CA ILE A 289 4.00 1.29 3.49
C ILE A 289 3.04 0.79 4.60
N PRO A 290 1.72 0.77 4.33
CA PRO A 290 0.73 0.33 5.30
C PRO A 290 0.90 -1.15 5.68
N MET A 291 0.55 -1.50 6.93
CA MET A 291 0.49 -2.91 7.35
C MET A 291 -0.77 -3.65 6.86
N ASP A 292 -1.85 -2.93 6.54
CA ASP A 292 -3.17 -3.42 6.10
C ASP A 292 -3.43 -3.24 4.60
#